data_AF-A0A1I3LPJ6-F1
#
_entry.id   AF-A0A1I3LPJ6-F1
#
_cell.length_a   1.000
_cell.length_b   1.000
_cell.length_c   1.000
_cell.angle_alpha   90.00
_cell.angle_beta   90.00
_cell.angle_gamma   90.00
#
_symmetry.space_group_name_H-M   'P 1'
#
loop_
_entity.id
_entity.type
_entity.pdbx_description
1 polymer ?
#
loop_
_entity_poly.entity_id
_entity_poly.type
_entity_poly.pdbx_seq_one_letter_code
_entity_poly.pdbx_strand_id
1 'polypeptide(L)'
;MDVKPNDITINSHRMVNEFNENLNKLLPPLEQEVIRLHFGFNNEGVSHTMKAIAKKLSISEEEVHNILQKTLKMKELWKTPIPFEIKKQKEEKNINYFEKSDLQKQIISILDSLPTFEREVISKKYGLETGTEQSDAEIQNYFNITSDELEKMLQKVNRRITHNPFKI
;
A
#
# COMPACT_ATOMS: atom_id res chain seq x y z
N MET A 1 9.95 -7.72 -31.67
CA MET A 1 9.95 -9.13 -31.24
C MET A 1 8.72 -9.31 -30.38
N ASP A 2 7.67 -9.89 -30.95
CA ASP A 2 6.41 -10.17 -30.27
C ASP A 2 6.59 -11.37 -29.34
N VAL A 3 6.70 -11.11 -28.04
CA VAL A 3 6.66 -12.17 -27.03
C VAL A 3 5.19 -12.59 -26.88
N LYS A 4 4.90 -13.84 -27.24
CA LYS A 4 3.54 -14.38 -27.11
C LYS A 4 3.19 -14.49 -25.62
N PRO A 5 1.94 -14.16 -25.21
CA PRO A 5 1.52 -14.18 -23.81
C PRO A 5 1.77 -15.51 -23.08
N ASN A 6 1.78 -16.62 -23.82
CA ASN A 6 1.96 -17.96 -23.27
C ASN A 6 3.40 -18.28 -22.81
N ASP A 7 4.42 -17.55 -23.29
CA ASP A 7 5.82 -17.82 -22.93
C ASP A 7 6.22 -17.17 -21.59
N ILE A 8 5.45 -16.17 -21.12
CA ILE A 8 5.67 -15.47 -19.86
C ILE A 8 5.17 -16.31 -18.69
N THR A 9 4.01 -16.95 -18.83
CA THR A 9 3.36 -17.74 -17.77
C THR A 9 4.15 -19.00 -17.40
N ILE A 10 4.81 -19.64 -18.36
CA ILE A 10 5.59 -20.88 -18.15
C ILE A 10 6.90 -20.56 -17.39
N ASN A 11 7.53 -19.43 -17.69
CA ASN A 11 8.75 -19.00 -17.01
C ASN A 11 8.47 -18.59 -15.55
N SER A 12 7.33 -17.95 -15.26
CA SER A 12 6.96 -17.56 -13.90
C SER A 12 6.76 -18.77 -12.97
N HIS A 13 6.13 -19.84 -13.45
CA HIS A 13 5.92 -21.07 -12.65
C HIS A 13 7.24 -21.78 -12.32
N ARG A 14 8.18 -21.84 -13.27
CA ARG A 14 9.48 -22.48 -13.06
C ARG A 14 10.32 -21.77 -11.99
N MET A 15 10.35 -20.43 -12.00
CA MET A 15 11.11 -19.66 -11.03
C MET A 15 10.51 -19.70 -9.61
N VAL A 16 9.17 -19.74 -9.49
CA VAL A 16 8.50 -19.91 -8.17
C VAL A 16 8.81 -21.29 -7.57
N ASN A 17 8.91 -22.32 -8.40
CA ASN A 17 9.30 -23.66 -7.94
C ASN A 17 10.75 -23.69 -7.45
N GLU A 18 11.70 -23.11 -8.20
CA GLU A 18 13.10 -23.02 -7.79
C GLU A 18 13.28 -22.20 -6.49
N PHE A 19 12.50 -21.12 -6.32
CA PHE A 19 12.48 -20.36 -5.06
C PHE A 19 11.91 -21.17 -3.88
N ASN A 20 10.81 -21.89 -4.09
CA ASN A 20 10.23 -22.76 -3.08
C ASN A 20 11.15 -23.92 -2.67
N GLU A 21 11.90 -24.48 -3.60
CA GLU A 21 12.92 -25.48 -3.31
C GLU A 21 14.07 -24.91 -2.46
N ASN A 22 14.51 -23.68 -2.75
CA ASN A 22 15.54 -23.01 -1.96
C ASN A 22 15.04 -22.66 -0.55
N LEU A 23 13.78 -22.21 -0.41
CA LEU A 23 13.15 -22.02 0.90
C LEU A 23 13.14 -23.32 1.72
N ASN A 24 12.73 -24.43 1.09
CA ASN A 24 12.66 -25.74 1.75
C ASN A 24 14.03 -26.25 2.22
N LYS A 25 15.10 -25.90 1.51
CA LYS A 25 16.48 -26.32 1.83
C LYS A 25 17.13 -25.45 2.90
N LEU A 26 16.83 -24.15 2.92
CA LEU A 26 17.59 -23.16 3.69
C LEU A 26 16.90 -22.70 4.98
N LEU A 27 15.58 -22.85 5.09
CA LEU A 27 14.80 -22.32 6.21
C LEU A 27 14.08 -23.42 6.99
N PRO A 28 13.85 -23.24 8.31
CA PRO A 28 12.93 -24.06 9.08
C PRO A 28 11.47 -23.95 8.58
N PRO A 29 10.61 -24.95 8.84
CA PRO A 29 9.22 -24.97 8.35
C PRO A 29 8.41 -23.72 8.68
N LEU A 30 8.55 -23.19 9.90
CA LEU A 30 7.87 -21.97 10.33
C LEU A 30 8.30 -20.74 9.51
N GLU A 31 9.61 -20.60 9.27
CA GLU A 31 10.16 -19.49 8.49
C GLU A 31 9.72 -19.60 7.03
N GLN A 32 9.74 -20.80 6.44
CA GLN A 32 9.23 -21.05 5.08
C GLN A 32 7.79 -20.56 4.93
N GLU A 33 6.94 -20.87 5.90
CA GLU A 33 5.52 -20.54 5.85
C GLU A 33 5.27 -19.04 6.01
N VAL A 34 6.03 -18.37 6.88
CA VAL A 34 6.05 -16.89 6.95
C VAL A 34 6.40 -16.28 5.60
N ILE A 35 7.45 -16.75 4.93
CA ILE A 35 7.86 -16.21 3.62
C ILE A 35 6.80 -16.49 2.55
N ARG A 36 6.26 -17.71 2.49
CA ARG A 36 5.21 -18.06 1.52
C ARG A 36 3.95 -17.22 1.69
N LEU A 37 3.50 -17.00 2.93
CA LEU A 37 2.34 -16.17 3.23
C LEU A 37 2.62 -14.68 2.97
N HIS A 38 3.83 -14.20 3.27
CA HIS A 38 4.17 -12.81 3.06
C HIS A 38 4.26 -12.43 1.59
N PHE A 39 4.90 -13.27 0.77
CA PHE A 39 5.10 -13.01 -0.66
C PHE A 39 4.03 -13.64 -1.56
N GLY A 40 3.07 -14.38 -0.98
CA GLY A 40 2.02 -15.04 -1.76
C GLY A 40 2.52 -16.20 -2.62
N PHE A 41 3.65 -16.82 -2.26
CA PHE A 41 4.14 -18.06 -2.90
C PHE A 41 3.44 -19.32 -2.38
N ASN A 42 2.23 -19.16 -1.85
CA ASN A 42 1.35 -20.24 -1.44
C ASN A 42 0.37 -20.60 -2.57
N ASN A 43 -0.40 -21.67 -2.38
CA ASN A 43 -1.41 -22.10 -3.36
C ASN A 43 -2.53 -21.06 -3.57
N GLU A 44 -2.64 -20.07 -2.68
CA GLU A 44 -3.64 -19.01 -2.75
C GLU A 44 -3.17 -17.83 -3.63
N GLY A 45 -1.86 -17.65 -3.80
CA GLY A 45 -1.29 -16.54 -4.58
C GLY A 45 -1.48 -15.17 -3.94
N VAL A 46 -1.79 -15.11 -2.63
CA VAL A 46 -2.13 -13.87 -1.91
C VAL A 46 -1.07 -13.55 -0.86
N SER A 47 -0.57 -12.31 -0.90
CA SER A 47 0.32 -11.77 0.14
C SER A 47 -0.47 -11.35 1.38
N HIS A 48 -0.04 -11.76 2.56
CA HIS A 48 -0.64 -11.38 3.83
C HIS A 48 0.18 -10.35 4.61
N THR A 49 -0.51 -9.52 5.38
CA THR A 49 0.14 -8.57 6.31
C THR A 49 0.79 -9.31 7.48
N MET A 50 1.81 -8.71 8.11
CA MET A 50 2.49 -9.30 9.26
C MET A 50 1.52 -9.66 10.39
N LYS A 51 0.55 -8.78 10.67
CA LYS A 51 -0.53 -9.02 11.64
C LYS A 51 -1.38 -10.24 11.30
N ALA A 52 -1.72 -10.42 10.03
CA ALA A 52 -2.48 -11.59 9.58
C ALA A 52 -1.66 -12.89 9.70
N ILE A 53 -0.37 -12.83 9.37
CA ILE A 53 0.56 -13.97 9.48
C ILE A 53 0.78 -14.35 10.95
N ALA A 54 1.07 -13.36 11.80
CA ALA A 54 1.22 -13.52 13.25
C ALA A 54 0.00 -14.21 13.87
N LYS A 55 -1.20 -13.75 13.50
CA LYS A 55 -2.46 -14.35 13.91
C LYS A 55 -2.64 -15.78 13.38
N LYS A 56 -2.28 -16.05 12.12
CA LYS A 56 -2.44 -17.36 11.47
C LYS A 56 -1.47 -18.41 12.04
N LEU A 57 -0.25 -18.01 12.39
CA LEU A 57 0.80 -18.89 12.89
C LEU A 57 0.95 -18.87 14.41
N SER A 58 0.11 -18.11 15.13
CA SER A 58 0.18 -17.93 16.58
C SER A 58 1.55 -17.46 17.09
N ILE A 59 2.21 -16.59 16.33
CA ILE A 59 3.50 -15.97 16.69
C ILE A 59 3.35 -14.45 16.80
N SER A 60 4.35 -13.76 17.35
CA SER A 60 4.31 -12.30 17.45
C SER A 60 4.59 -11.60 16.10
N GLU A 61 4.07 -10.39 15.90
CA GLU A 61 4.40 -9.59 14.71
C GLU A 61 5.90 -9.26 14.63
N GLU A 62 6.56 -9.10 15.78
CA GLU A 62 8.00 -8.90 15.88
C GLU A 62 8.79 -10.13 15.42
N GLU A 63 8.30 -11.33 15.73
CA GLU A 63 8.91 -12.58 15.27
C GLU A 63 8.76 -12.77 13.76
N VAL A 64 7.58 -12.43 13.21
CA VAL A 64 7.39 -12.33 11.75
C VAL A 64 8.37 -11.33 11.13
N HIS A 65 8.55 -10.16 11.74
CA HIS A 65 9.50 -9.15 11.28
C HIS A 65 10.93 -9.68 11.23
N ASN A 66 11.36 -10.32 12.32
CA ASN A 66 12.71 -10.87 12.46
C ASN A 66 13.00 -11.96 11.44
N ILE A 67 12.02 -12.83 11.17
CA ILE A 67 12.12 -13.87 10.12
C ILE A 67 12.27 -13.23 8.73
N LEU A 68 11.49 -12.20 8.42
CA LEU A 68 11.58 -11.47 7.14
C LEU A 68 12.93 -10.75 6.99
N GLN A 69 13.42 -10.09 8.04
CA GLN A 69 14.71 -9.42 8.01
C GLN A 69 15.88 -10.40 7.86
N LYS A 70 15.79 -11.55 8.53
CA LYS A 70 16.78 -12.63 8.42
C LYS A 70 16.85 -13.16 6.99
N THR A 71 15.70 -13.43 6.37
CA THR A 71 15.60 -13.98 5.01
C THR A 71 16.01 -13.00 3.92
N LEU A 72 15.73 -11.70 4.07
CA LEU A 72 16.23 -10.65 3.16
C LEU A 72 17.77 -10.57 3.14
N LYS A 73 18.43 -10.89 4.26
CA LYS A 73 19.90 -10.91 4.35
C LYS A 73 20.53 -12.17 3.73
N MET A 74 19.75 -13.22 3.46
CA MET A 74 20.24 -14.47 2.91
C MET A 74 20.40 -14.39 1.39
N LYS A 75 21.56 -13.90 0.93
CA LYS A 75 21.89 -13.77 -0.50
C LYS A 75 21.65 -15.04 -1.32
N GLU A 76 21.82 -16.21 -0.71
CA GLU A 76 21.61 -17.51 -1.36
C GLU A 76 20.16 -17.77 -1.75
N LEU A 77 19.20 -17.20 -1.02
CA LEU A 77 17.77 -17.31 -1.28
C LEU A 77 17.36 -16.51 -2.53
N TRP A 78 18.05 -15.40 -2.79
CA TRP A 78 17.75 -14.43 -3.86
C TRP A 78 18.65 -14.58 -5.09
N LYS A 79 19.44 -15.66 -5.18
CA LYS A 79 20.28 -15.95 -6.37
C LYS A 79 19.42 -16.23 -7.61
N THR A 80 18.23 -16.77 -7.42
CA THR A 80 17.25 -16.95 -8.51
C THR A 80 16.52 -15.63 -8.75
N PRO A 81 16.47 -15.12 -9.99
CA PRO A 81 15.66 -13.96 -10.31
C PRO A 81 14.21 -14.33 -10.08
N ILE A 82 13.62 -13.78 -9.03
CA ILE A 82 12.20 -13.95 -8.74
C ILE A 82 11.46 -13.19 -9.85
N PRO A 83 10.49 -13.82 -10.54
CA PRO A 83 9.61 -13.12 -11.45
C PRO A 83 8.78 -12.21 -10.58
N PHE A 84 9.21 -10.96 -10.45
CA PHE A 84 8.45 -9.90 -9.81
C PHE A 84 7.29 -9.51 -10.74
N GLU A 85 6.40 -10.44 -11.06
CA GLU A 85 4.99 -10.10 -11.21
C GLU A 85 4.42 -10.06 -9.80
N ILE A 86 4.77 -8.99 -9.07
CA ILE A 86 3.88 -8.56 -8.00
C ILE A 86 2.60 -8.19 -8.73
N LYS A 87 1.62 -9.10 -8.78
CA LYS A 87 0.24 -8.64 -8.71
C LYS A 87 0.15 -7.96 -7.38
N LYS A 88 0.42 -6.65 -7.38
CA LYS A 88 0.11 -5.77 -6.27
C LYS A 88 -1.39 -5.93 -6.07
N GLN A 89 -1.77 -6.81 -5.15
CA GLN A 89 -2.84 -6.51 -4.22
C GLN A 89 -2.21 -5.66 -3.11
N LYS A 90 -1.45 -4.62 -3.43
CA LYS A 90 -2.03 -3.31 -3.17
C LYS A 90 -3.45 -3.26 -3.71
N GLU A 91 -4.41 -2.95 -2.85
CA GLU A 91 -5.48 -2.02 -3.24
C GLU A 91 -4.85 -0.66 -3.64
N GLU A 92 -3.88 -0.66 -4.56
CA GLU A 92 -3.88 0.33 -5.60
C GLU A 92 -5.13 -0.05 -6.38
N LYS A 93 -6.25 0.59 -5.99
CA LYS A 93 -7.22 0.96 -7.02
C LYS A 93 -6.34 1.49 -8.15
N ASN A 94 -6.24 0.71 -9.21
CA ASN A 94 -5.87 1.20 -10.50
C ASN A 94 -7.02 2.15 -10.86
N ILE A 95 -7.00 3.34 -10.25
CA ILE A 95 -7.75 4.48 -10.73
C ILE A 95 -6.99 4.81 -12.00
N ASN A 96 -7.40 4.11 -13.04
CA ASN A 96 -7.03 4.37 -14.40
C ASN A 96 -7.02 5.89 -14.57
N TYR A 97 -5.85 6.40 -14.91
CA TYR A 97 -5.47 7.80 -15.01
C TYR A 97 -6.22 8.57 -16.11
N PHE A 98 -7.42 8.12 -16.47
CA PHE A 98 -8.26 8.63 -17.55
C PHE A 98 -9.75 8.77 -17.22
N GLU A 99 -10.21 8.36 -16.04
CA GLU A 99 -11.48 8.87 -15.51
C GLU A 99 -11.20 10.03 -14.55
N LYS A 100 -11.08 11.23 -15.12
CA LYS A 100 -11.42 12.48 -14.44
C LYS A 100 -12.89 12.39 -14.01
N SER A 101 -13.17 11.62 -12.97
CA SER A 101 -14.52 11.46 -12.44
C SER A 101 -15.04 12.80 -11.98
N ASP A 102 -16.35 13.04 -12.08
CA ASP A 102 -16.95 14.28 -11.62
C ASP A 102 -16.60 14.58 -10.16
N LEU A 103 -16.30 13.55 -9.37
CA LEU A 103 -15.71 13.64 -8.02
C LEU A 103 -14.39 14.43 -7.97
N GLN A 104 -13.44 14.20 -8.87
CA GLN A 104 -12.19 14.98 -8.89
C GLN A 104 -12.46 16.46 -9.21
N LYS A 105 -13.35 16.75 -10.17
CA LYS A 105 -13.74 18.13 -10.48
C LYS A 105 -14.44 18.79 -9.30
N GLN A 106 -15.27 18.04 -8.57
CA GLN A 106 -15.95 18.51 -7.37
C GLN A 106 -14.97 18.80 -6.24
N ILE A 107 -14.01 17.90 -6.00
CA ILE A 107 -12.94 18.09 -5.01
C ILE A 107 -12.14 19.35 -5.34
N ILE A 108 -11.72 19.52 -6.61
CA ILE A 108 -11.00 20.72 -7.06
C ILE A 108 -11.86 21.97 -6.85
N SER A 109 -13.14 21.95 -7.22
CA SER A 109 -14.04 23.09 -7.02
C SER A 109 -14.22 23.47 -5.55
N ILE A 110 -14.23 22.48 -4.65
CA ILE A 110 -14.31 22.72 -3.20
C ILE A 110 -13.00 23.35 -2.72
N LEU A 111 -11.86 22.76 -3.09
CA LEU A 111 -10.53 23.28 -2.76
C LEU A 111 -10.33 24.72 -3.27
N ASP A 112 -10.86 25.03 -4.46
CA ASP A 112 -10.80 26.37 -5.04
C ASP A 112 -11.60 27.41 -4.24
N SER A 113 -12.64 26.99 -3.53
CA SER A 113 -13.42 27.85 -2.63
C SER A 113 -12.76 28.11 -1.27
N LEU A 114 -11.67 27.39 -0.96
CA LEU A 114 -10.93 27.53 0.29
C LEU A 114 -9.82 28.58 0.17
N PRO A 115 -9.55 29.33 1.25
CA PRO A 115 -8.31 30.10 1.39
C PRO A 115 -7.09 29.22 1.15
N THR A 116 -6.02 29.80 0.57
CA THR A 116 -4.79 29.07 0.21
C THR A 116 -4.25 28.22 1.35
N PHE A 117 -4.20 28.77 2.56
CA PHE A 117 -3.75 28.06 3.74
C PHE A 117 -4.61 26.84 4.09
N GLU A 118 -5.95 26.99 4.08
CA GLU A 118 -6.87 25.87 4.34
C GLU A 118 -6.75 24.79 3.26
N ARG A 119 -6.57 25.21 2.00
CA ARG A 119 -6.38 24.29 0.87
C ARG A 119 -5.12 23.44 1.04
N GLU A 120 -4.00 24.04 1.43
CA GLU A 120 -2.73 23.33 1.63
C GLU A 120 -2.82 22.34 2.79
N VAL A 121 -3.42 22.75 3.92
CA VAL A 121 -3.65 21.88 5.07
C VAL A 121 -4.49 20.67 4.68
N ILE A 122 -5.61 20.88 3.98
CA ILE A 122 -6.50 19.81 3.52
C ILE A 122 -5.82 18.91 2.49
N SER A 123 -5.07 19.51 1.55
CA SER A 123 -4.37 18.75 0.50
C SER A 123 -3.32 17.82 1.08
N LYS A 124 -2.60 18.25 2.11
CA LYS A 124 -1.66 17.38 2.84
C LYS A 124 -2.37 16.38 3.73
N LYS A 125 -3.42 16.80 4.45
CA LYS A 125 -4.18 15.93 5.35
C LYS A 125 -4.74 14.71 4.62
N TYR A 126 -5.30 14.91 3.43
CA TYR A 126 -5.90 13.85 2.61
C TYR A 126 -5.02 13.37 1.46
N GLY A 127 -3.75 13.80 1.41
CA GLY A 127 -2.80 13.35 0.39
C GLY A 127 -3.22 13.66 -1.05
N LEU A 128 -3.92 14.77 -1.28
CA LEU A 128 -4.47 15.12 -2.61
C LEU A 128 -3.39 15.49 -3.63
N GLU A 129 -2.20 15.90 -3.17
CA GLU A 129 -1.06 16.25 -4.03
C GLU A 129 -0.04 15.11 -4.15
N THR A 130 0.28 14.46 -3.03
CA THR A 130 1.37 13.47 -2.94
C THR A 130 0.87 12.03 -2.91
N GLY A 131 -0.44 11.81 -2.89
CA GLY A 131 -1.07 10.50 -2.72
C GLY A 131 -0.86 9.90 -1.33
N THR A 132 -0.32 10.66 -0.37
CA THR A 132 -0.01 10.18 0.99
C THR A 132 -0.66 11.10 2.01
N GLU A 133 -1.56 10.56 2.81
CA GLU A 133 -2.21 11.27 3.91
C GLU A 133 -1.23 11.54 5.04
N GLN A 134 -1.31 12.74 5.64
CA GLN A 134 -0.55 13.10 6.83
C GLN A 134 -1.41 12.98 8.09
N SER A 135 -0.79 12.53 9.18
CA SER A 135 -1.43 12.49 10.50
C SER A 135 -1.68 13.91 11.03
N ASP A 136 -2.63 14.04 11.97
CA ASP A 136 -2.92 15.34 12.57
C ASP A 136 -1.71 15.95 13.27
N ALA A 137 -0.89 15.11 13.92
CA ALA A 137 0.36 15.51 14.55
C ALA A 137 1.38 16.04 13.54
N GLU A 138 1.50 15.39 12.37
CA GLU A 138 2.39 15.85 11.30
C GLU A 138 1.92 17.18 10.71
N ILE A 139 0.62 17.35 10.51
CA ILE A 139 0.02 18.60 10.02
C ILE A 139 0.19 19.74 11.03
N GLN A 140 -0.10 19.49 12.30
CA GLN A 140 0.09 20.47 13.38
C GLN A 140 1.53 20.96 13.46
N ASN A 141 2.49 20.03 13.37
CA ASN A 141 3.91 20.36 13.38
C ASN A 141 4.33 21.12 12.12
N TYR A 142 3.87 20.69 10.94
CA TYR A 142 4.26 21.29 9.66
C TYR A 142 3.74 22.72 9.50
N PHE A 143 2.48 22.96 9.87
CA PHE A 143 1.86 24.29 9.74
C PHE A 143 1.95 25.13 11.01
N ASN A 144 2.55 24.60 12.08
CA ASN A 144 2.63 25.21 13.40
C ASN A 144 1.26 25.68 13.90
N ILE A 145 0.26 24.80 13.81
CA ILE A 145 -1.10 25.04 14.25
C ILE A 145 -1.45 24.11 15.42
N THR A 146 -2.37 24.57 16.26
CA THR A 146 -2.90 23.77 17.37
C THR A 146 -3.91 22.73 16.89
N SER A 147 -4.16 21.73 17.73
CA SER A 147 -5.20 20.72 17.47
C SER A 147 -6.60 21.33 17.32
N ASP A 148 -6.92 22.35 18.11
CA ASP A 148 -8.21 23.05 18.05
C ASP A 148 -8.37 23.85 16.75
N GLU A 149 -7.29 24.50 16.27
CA GLU A 149 -7.30 25.20 14.98
C GLU A 149 -7.46 24.24 13.80
N LEU A 150 -6.75 23.11 13.83
CA LEU A 150 -6.90 22.06 12.82
C LEU A 150 -8.33 21.51 12.82
N GLU A 151 -8.90 21.21 13.98
CA GLU A 151 -10.25 20.68 14.10
C GLU A 151 -11.30 21.67 13.58
N LYS A 152 -11.23 22.94 13.98
CA LYS A 152 -12.12 24.01 13.48
C LYS A 152 -12.04 24.13 11.96
N MET A 153 -10.85 24.00 11.39
CA MET A 153 -10.65 24.04 9.95
C MET A 153 -11.30 22.85 9.25
N LEU A 154 -11.08 21.63 9.75
CA LEU A 154 -11.70 20.42 9.21
C LEU A 154 -13.23 20.48 9.30
N GLN A 155 -13.77 20.96 10.42
CA GLN A 155 -15.21 21.14 10.60
C GLN A 155 -15.77 22.17 9.61
N LYS A 156 -15.07 23.28 9.37
CA LYS A 156 -15.47 24.31 8.40
C LYS A 156 -15.48 23.77 6.97
N VAL A 157 -14.48 22.96 6.61
CA VAL A 157 -14.39 22.31 5.29
C VAL A 157 -15.49 21.27 5.13
N ASN A 158 -15.68 20.39 6.12
CA ASN A 158 -16.79 19.43 6.12
C ASN A 158 -18.14 20.11 5.99
N ARG A 159 -18.36 21.21 6.71
CA ARG A 159 -19.59 21.99 6.62
C ARG A 159 -19.83 22.54 5.21
N ARG A 160 -18.78 22.95 4.49
CA ARG A 160 -18.87 23.39 3.09
C ARG A 160 -19.16 22.24 2.14
N ILE A 161 -18.57 21.07 2.37
CA ILE A 161 -18.85 19.85 1.59
C ILE A 161 -20.31 19.42 1.79
N THR A 162 -20.81 19.45 3.03
CA THR A 162 -22.18 19.03 3.37
C THR A 162 -23.24 20.04 2.93
N HIS A 163 -22.99 21.35 3.06
CA HIS A 163 -23.96 22.40 2.70
C HIS A 163 -23.85 22.92 1.27
N ASN A 164 -22.88 22.43 0.49
CA ASN A 164 -22.87 22.61 -0.95
C ASN A 164 -23.20 21.27 -1.62
N PRO A 165 -24.44 20.74 -1.45
CA PRO A 165 -24.84 19.53 -2.15
C PRO A 165 -24.92 19.90 -3.63
N PHE A 166 -23.87 19.55 -4.37
CA PHE A 166 -23.82 19.36 -5.81
C PHE A 166 -25.03 19.95 -6.56
N LYS A 167 -24.96 21.24 -6.96
CA LYS A 167 -25.74 21.69 -8.11
C LYS A 167 -25.13 21.07 -9.35
N ILE A 168 -25.59 19.85 -9.67
CA ILE A 168 -25.48 19.25 -11.00
C ILE A 168 -26.57 19.87 -11.87
#